data_AF-A0A7S3FRT9-F1
#
_entry.id   AF-A0A7S3FRT9-F1
#
_cell.length_a   1.000
_cell.length_b   1.000
_cell.length_c   1.000
_cell.angle_alpha   90.00
_cell.angle_beta   90.00
_cell.angle_gamma   90.00
#
_symmetry.space_group_name_H-M   'P 1'
#
loop_
_entity.id
_entity.type
_entity.pdbx_description
1 polymer ?
#
loop_
_entity_poly.entity_id
_entity_poly.type
_entity_poly.pdbx_seq_one_letter_code
_entity_poly.pdbx_strand_id
1 'polypeptide(L)'
;ESNVSSPACLAKLDNIGKVAGAAQEVVLRQREPNPLLLHGWSRALNVSGAGELVDYSLYADITFMDWSHAWGEYAPFDQTKDGWQRAFGVLDFGKPIYSIVVVLMFRWRTGAAVFDDVSLSSLQDGVCGCDFDGMAAR
;
A
#
# COMPACT_ATOMS: atom_id res chain seq x y z
N GLU A 1 16.40 21.10 -6.18
CA GLU A 1 15.19 20.27 -6.01
C GLU A 1 15.00 19.46 -7.28
N SER A 2 15.41 18.19 -7.28
CA SER A 2 15.15 17.29 -8.40
C SER A 2 13.78 16.64 -8.15
N ASN A 3 12.73 17.25 -8.70
CA ASN A 3 11.39 16.67 -8.69
C ASN A 3 11.34 15.56 -9.74
N VAL A 4 11.86 14.38 -9.38
CA VAL A 4 11.64 13.16 -10.15
C VAL A 4 10.27 12.65 -9.72
N SER A 5 9.22 13.08 -10.43
CA SER A 5 7.91 12.43 -10.35
C SER A 5 8.10 10.97 -10.75
N SER A 6 7.85 10.05 -9.82
CA SER A 6 7.75 8.63 -10.16
C SER A 6 6.70 8.47 -11.27
N PRO A 7 6.93 7.64 -12.30
CA PRO A 7 5.95 7.45 -13.37
C PRO A 7 4.73 6.71 -12.82
N ALA A 8 3.54 7.24 -13.09
CA ALA A 8 2.28 6.59 -12.78
C ALA A 8 2.19 5.19 -13.41
N CYS A 9 1.54 4.25 -12.72
CA CYS A 9 1.30 2.88 -13.20
C CYS A 9 -0.14 2.73 -13.70
N LEU A 10 -0.32 2.39 -14.98
CA LEU A 10 -1.63 2.05 -15.55
C LEU A 10 -1.84 0.53 -15.53
N ALA A 11 -2.85 0.06 -14.79
CA ALA A 11 -3.31 -1.31 -14.80
C ALA A 11 -4.63 -1.39 -15.59
N LYS A 12 -4.70 -2.23 -16.62
CA LYS A 12 -5.90 -2.37 -17.46
C LYS A 12 -6.29 -3.85 -17.61
N LEU A 13 -7.58 -4.14 -17.47
CA LEU A 13 -8.16 -5.46 -17.66
C LEU A 13 -9.40 -5.38 -18.54
N ASP A 14 -9.42 -6.19 -19.60
CA ASP A 14 -10.58 -6.29 -20.50
C ASP A 14 -11.55 -7.43 -20.11
N ASN A 15 -11.13 -8.34 -19.22
CA ASN A 15 -11.92 -9.48 -18.76
C ASN A 15 -11.77 -9.71 -17.26
N ILE A 16 -12.86 -10.14 -16.60
CA ILE A 16 -12.85 -10.59 -15.21
C ILE A 16 -12.05 -11.89 -15.08
N GLY A 17 -11.39 -12.10 -13.94
CA GLY A 17 -10.54 -13.29 -13.68
C GLY A 17 -9.08 -13.13 -14.05
N LYS A 18 -8.65 -11.90 -14.30
CA LYS A 18 -7.26 -11.53 -14.53
C LYS A 18 -6.75 -10.61 -13.42
N VAL A 19 -5.43 -10.47 -13.36
CA VAL A 19 -4.72 -9.54 -12.47
C VAL A 19 -3.85 -8.63 -13.33
N ALA A 20 -3.80 -7.36 -12.98
CA ALA A 20 -2.92 -6.34 -13.50
C ALA A 20 -2.40 -5.48 -12.34
N GLY A 21 -1.28 -4.82 -12.55
CA GLY A 21 -0.62 -4.06 -11.51
C GLY A 21 0.88 -3.98 -11.68
N ALA A 22 1.54 -3.54 -10.62
CA ALA A 22 2.98 -3.63 -10.46
C ALA A 22 3.29 -4.13 -9.05
N ALA A 23 4.44 -4.76 -8.88
CA ALA A 23 4.92 -5.21 -7.57
C ALA A 23 6.35 -4.76 -7.37
N GLN A 24 6.68 -4.40 -6.13
CA GLN A 24 8.04 -4.08 -5.71
C GLN A 24 8.29 -4.66 -4.32
N GLU A 25 9.40 -5.38 -4.18
CA GLU A 25 9.92 -5.73 -2.87
C GLU A 25 10.75 -4.57 -2.31
N VAL A 26 10.44 -4.16 -1.09
CA VAL A 26 11.19 -3.17 -0.31
C VAL A 26 11.84 -3.88 0.87
N VAL A 27 13.16 -3.97 0.86
CA VAL A 27 13.94 -4.57 1.95
C VAL A 27 14.26 -3.48 2.98
N LEU A 28 13.78 -3.67 4.22
CA LEU A 28 13.88 -2.71 5.31
C LEU A 28 14.91 -3.10 6.36
N ARG A 29 14.90 -4.37 6.78
CA ARG A 29 15.75 -4.91 7.87
C ARG A 29 15.65 -4.08 9.15
N GLN A 30 14.44 -3.89 9.64
CA GLN A 30 14.20 -3.17 10.89
C GLN A 30 14.96 -3.82 12.06
N ARG A 31 15.57 -2.99 12.90
CA ARG A 31 16.25 -3.45 14.13
C ARG A 31 15.28 -3.74 15.26
N GLU A 32 14.21 -2.97 15.32
CA GLU A 32 13.11 -3.08 16.27
C GLU A 32 11.79 -2.82 15.54
N PRO A 33 10.63 -3.27 16.08
CA PRO A 33 9.34 -2.98 15.47
C PRO A 33 9.15 -1.47 15.24
N ASN A 34 8.94 -1.06 14.00
CA ASN A 34 8.66 0.33 13.65
C ASN A 34 7.45 0.40 12.71
N PRO A 35 6.34 1.02 13.13
CA PRO A 35 5.15 1.17 12.30
C PRO A 35 5.43 1.92 11.00
N LEU A 36 4.83 1.43 9.91
CA LEU A 36 4.96 2.05 8.59
C LEU A 36 3.60 2.51 8.08
N LEU A 37 3.61 3.58 7.29
CA LEU A 37 2.45 4.07 6.55
C LEU A 37 2.63 3.72 5.08
N LEU A 38 1.76 2.85 4.56
CA LEU A 38 1.61 2.62 3.13
C LEU A 38 0.52 3.57 2.63
N HIS A 39 0.82 4.39 1.63
CA HIS A 39 -0.19 5.26 1.04
C HIS A 39 0.09 5.54 -0.43
N GLY A 40 -0.92 6.05 -1.12
CA GLY A 40 -0.79 6.43 -2.52
C GLY A 40 -2.10 6.88 -3.11
N TRP A 41 -2.03 7.31 -4.35
CA TRP A 41 -3.17 7.78 -5.11
C TRP A 41 -3.58 6.76 -6.14
N SER A 42 -4.88 6.70 -6.41
CA SER A 42 -5.41 5.97 -7.55
C SER A 42 -6.60 6.69 -8.17
N ARG A 43 -6.87 6.38 -9.44
CA ARG A 43 -8.05 6.82 -10.17
C ARG A 43 -8.60 5.66 -10.99
N ALA A 44 -9.87 5.35 -10.78
CA ALA A 44 -10.61 4.38 -11.58
C ALA A 44 -11.00 4.99 -12.95
N LEU A 45 -10.91 4.19 -14.01
CA LEU A 45 -11.27 4.55 -15.38
C LEU A 45 -12.23 3.48 -15.92
N ASN A 46 -13.53 3.78 -15.90
CA ASN A 46 -14.59 2.88 -16.36
C ASN A 46 -14.52 1.49 -15.73
N VAL A 47 -14.26 1.43 -14.41
CA VAL A 47 -14.11 0.17 -13.70
C VAL A 47 -15.48 -0.46 -13.46
N SER A 48 -15.59 -1.76 -13.73
CA SER A 48 -16.81 -2.52 -13.46
C SER A 48 -16.50 -3.94 -12.98
N GLY A 49 -17.50 -4.59 -12.39
CA GLY A 49 -17.37 -5.89 -11.75
C GLY A 49 -17.53 -5.83 -10.23
N ALA A 50 -17.77 -7.01 -9.64
CA ALA A 50 -18.05 -7.20 -8.22
C ALA A 50 -16.89 -7.93 -7.51
N GLY A 51 -15.66 -7.44 -7.70
CA GLY A 51 -14.51 -7.90 -6.91
C GLY A 51 -14.58 -7.42 -5.46
N GLU A 52 -13.73 -8.00 -4.62
CA GLU A 52 -13.58 -7.62 -3.20
C GLU A 52 -12.80 -6.29 -3.06
N LEU A 53 -12.85 -5.69 -1.87
CA LEU A 53 -12.12 -4.43 -1.60
C LEU A 53 -10.61 -4.55 -1.83
N VAL A 54 -10.03 -5.71 -1.49
CA VAL A 54 -8.60 -6.01 -1.71
C VAL A 54 -8.22 -6.05 -3.20
N ASP A 55 -9.18 -6.29 -4.10
CA ASP A 55 -8.92 -6.48 -5.53
C ASP A 55 -8.66 -5.17 -6.28
N TYR A 56 -8.90 -4.03 -5.64
CA TYR A 56 -8.49 -2.70 -6.11
C TYR A 56 -7.91 -1.92 -4.92
N SER A 57 -6.61 -2.09 -4.67
CA SER A 57 -5.97 -1.63 -3.43
C SER A 57 -4.47 -1.41 -3.59
N LEU A 58 -3.88 -0.73 -2.62
CA LEU A 58 -2.47 -0.95 -2.29
C LEU A 58 -2.40 -2.19 -1.40
N TYR A 59 -1.65 -3.20 -1.81
CA TYR A 59 -1.59 -4.50 -1.15
C TYR A 59 -0.16 -4.74 -0.65
N ALA A 60 -0.01 -5.39 0.50
CA ALA A 60 1.27 -5.64 1.13
C ALA A 60 1.33 -7.05 1.73
N ASP A 61 2.39 -7.78 1.36
CA ASP A 61 2.81 -9.00 2.02
C ASP A 61 4.11 -8.76 2.78
N ILE A 62 4.16 -9.18 4.03
CA ILE A 62 5.23 -8.83 4.97
C ILE A 62 6.02 -10.08 5.35
N THR A 63 7.35 -9.96 5.31
CA THR A 63 8.28 -10.92 5.89
C THR A 63 8.95 -10.30 7.11
N PHE A 64 8.83 -10.95 8.26
CA PHE A 64 9.47 -10.51 9.50
C PHE A 64 10.92 -11.01 9.60
N MET A 65 11.70 -10.42 10.51
CA MET A 65 13.09 -10.83 10.77
C MET A 65 13.22 -12.27 11.27
N ASP A 66 12.17 -12.85 11.85
CA ASP A 66 12.11 -14.26 12.28
C ASP A 66 11.64 -15.22 11.17
N TRP A 67 11.50 -14.72 9.94
CA TRP A 67 10.98 -15.44 8.77
C TRP A 67 9.51 -15.86 8.86
N SER A 68 8.76 -15.41 9.88
CA SER A 68 7.30 -15.47 9.83
C SER A 68 6.74 -14.42 8.87
N HIS A 69 5.46 -14.55 8.54
CA HIS A 69 4.81 -13.71 7.53
C HIS A 69 3.46 -13.16 8.01
N ALA A 70 3.10 -11.98 7.49
CA ALA A 70 1.73 -11.50 7.45
C ALA A 70 1.34 -11.30 5.98
N TRP A 71 0.18 -11.83 5.61
CA TRP A 71 -0.28 -11.87 4.22
C TRP A 71 -1.55 -11.07 4.07
N GLY A 72 -1.64 -10.29 3.00
CA GLY A 72 -2.90 -9.62 2.65
C GLY A 72 -3.25 -8.42 3.49
N GLU A 73 -2.25 -7.63 3.89
CA GLU A 73 -2.51 -6.26 4.35
C GLU A 73 -2.87 -5.39 3.15
N TYR A 74 -3.84 -4.48 3.29
CA TYR A 74 -4.23 -3.63 2.16
C TYR A 74 -4.89 -2.30 2.56
N ALA A 75 -4.83 -1.35 1.64
CA ALA A 75 -5.57 -0.08 1.68
C ALA A 75 -6.43 0.04 0.40
N PRO A 76 -7.76 -0.13 0.48
CA PRO A 76 -8.63 -0.22 -0.69
C PRO A 76 -8.93 1.16 -1.30
N PHE A 77 -9.21 1.16 -2.59
CA PHE A 77 -9.76 2.31 -3.32
C PHE A 77 -11.22 2.07 -3.68
N ASP A 78 -12.01 3.14 -3.76
CA ASP A 78 -13.42 3.09 -4.13
C ASP A 78 -13.58 3.19 -5.65
N GLN A 79 -13.95 2.10 -6.31
CA GLN A 79 -14.17 2.10 -7.77
C GLN A 79 -15.33 3.00 -8.23
N THR A 80 -16.24 3.39 -7.33
CA THR A 80 -17.40 4.23 -7.64
C THR A 80 -17.08 5.72 -7.56
N LYS A 81 -15.93 6.07 -6.97
CA LYS A 81 -15.49 7.45 -6.82
C LYS A 81 -14.80 7.94 -8.09
N ASP A 82 -15.31 9.04 -8.62
CA ASP A 82 -14.71 9.75 -9.73
C ASP A 82 -13.42 10.47 -9.33
N GLY A 83 -12.46 10.52 -10.25
CA GLY A 83 -11.22 11.27 -10.09
C GLY A 83 -10.18 10.63 -9.17
N TRP A 84 -9.18 11.41 -8.80
CA TRP A 84 -8.09 10.97 -7.93
C TRP A 84 -8.56 10.82 -6.49
N GLN A 85 -8.17 9.72 -5.87
CA GLN A 85 -8.43 9.42 -4.47
C GLN A 85 -7.18 8.86 -3.82
N ARG A 86 -7.03 9.14 -2.53
CA ARG A 86 -5.91 8.65 -1.72
C ARG A 86 -6.40 7.55 -0.81
N ALA A 87 -5.60 6.50 -0.69
CA ALA A 87 -5.76 5.46 0.32
C ALA A 87 -4.50 5.40 1.19
N PHE A 88 -4.67 4.97 2.43
CA PHE A 88 -3.57 4.74 3.36
C PHE A 88 -3.88 3.55 4.27
N GLY A 89 -2.83 2.83 4.68
CA GLY A 89 -2.89 1.72 5.63
C GLY A 89 -1.69 1.79 6.56
N VAL A 90 -1.92 1.54 7.85
CA VAL A 90 -0.86 1.48 8.86
C VAL A 90 -0.46 0.02 9.03
N LEU A 91 0.82 -0.26 8.82
CA LEU A 91 1.45 -1.55 9.06
C LEU A 91 2.13 -1.49 10.42
N ASP A 92 1.39 -1.81 11.47
CA ASP A 92 1.87 -1.82 12.86
C ASP A 92 1.87 -3.25 13.41
N PHE A 93 3.06 -3.81 13.50
CA PHE A 93 3.28 -5.16 13.98
C PHE A 93 4.20 -5.12 15.19
N GLY A 94 3.95 -5.96 16.19
CA GLY A 94 4.84 -6.15 17.34
C GLY A 94 6.16 -6.88 17.01
N LYS A 95 6.53 -7.00 15.74
CA LYS A 95 7.73 -7.69 15.24
C LYS A 95 8.46 -6.82 14.21
N PRO A 96 9.81 -6.81 14.21
CA PRO A 96 10.57 -6.09 13.20
C PRO A 96 10.41 -6.71 11.80
N ILE A 97 10.21 -5.86 10.81
CA ILE A 97 9.99 -6.24 9.41
C ILE A 97 11.34 -6.37 8.67
N TYR A 98 11.52 -7.49 7.96
CA TYR A 98 12.66 -7.71 7.07
C TYR A 98 12.40 -7.08 5.69
N SER A 99 11.31 -7.47 5.02
CA SER A 99 10.90 -6.92 3.72
C SER A 99 9.38 -6.88 3.57
N ILE A 100 8.92 -6.04 2.64
CA ILE A 100 7.51 -5.93 2.25
C ILE A 100 7.43 -6.01 0.73
N VAL A 101 6.56 -6.88 0.21
CA VAL A 101 6.17 -6.85 -1.20
C VAL A 101 4.94 -5.97 -1.32
N VAL A 102 5.12 -4.77 -1.88
CA VAL A 102 4.02 -3.85 -2.18
C VAL A 102 3.51 -4.14 -3.58
N VAL A 103 2.20 -4.29 -3.72
CA VAL A 103 1.51 -4.57 -4.98
C VAL A 103 0.45 -3.50 -5.24
N LEU A 104 0.50 -2.90 -6.42
CA LEU A 104 -0.57 -2.06 -6.96
C LEU A 104 -1.63 -3.00 -7.53
N MET A 105 -2.59 -3.40 -6.71
CA MET A 105 -3.50 -4.50 -7.01
C MET A 105 -4.68 -4.02 -7.85
N PHE A 106 -4.87 -4.59 -9.04
CA PHE A 106 -6.10 -4.47 -9.82
C PHE A 106 -6.48 -5.82 -10.44
N ARG A 107 -7.49 -6.49 -9.88
CA ARG A 107 -7.95 -7.81 -10.34
C ARG A 107 -9.45 -7.99 -10.20
N TRP A 108 -9.98 -9.08 -10.76
CA TRP A 108 -11.40 -9.46 -10.67
C TRP A 108 -12.40 -8.35 -11.08
N ARG A 109 -11.93 -7.41 -11.91
CA ARG A 109 -12.65 -6.26 -12.45
C ARG A 109 -12.26 -6.06 -13.91
N THR A 110 -13.05 -5.28 -14.64
CA THR A 110 -12.68 -4.75 -15.97
C THR A 110 -12.50 -3.23 -15.88
N GLY A 111 -11.95 -2.64 -16.94
CA GLY A 111 -11.62 -1.21 -17.01
C GLY A 111 -10.14 -0.98 -16.73
N ALA A 112 -9.80 0.20 -16.22
CA ALA A 112 -8.43 0.51 -15.84
C ALA A 112 -8.35 1.27 -14.52
N ALA A 113 -7.20 1.18 -13.87
CA ALA A 113 -6.82 1.98 -12.72
C ALA A 113 -5.46 2.62 -12.99
N VAL A 114 -5.32 3.90 -12.65
CA VAL A 114 -4.02 4.58 -12.64
C VAL A 114 -3.61 4.74 -11.19
N PHE A 115 -2.42 4.28 -10.83
CA PHE A 115 -1.82 4.45 -9.52
C PHE A 115 -0.67 5.45 -9.61
N ASP A 116 -0.53 6.31 -8.61
CA ASP A 116 0.53 7.31 -8.59
C ASP A 116 0.89 7.70 -7.15
N ASP A 117 2.07 8.32 -6.97
CA ASP A 117 2.55 8.84 -5.68
C ASP A 117 2.44 7.80 -4.54
N VAL A 118 2.80 6.55 -4.84
CA VAL A 118 2.79 5.44 -3.89
C VAL A 118 4.08 5.47 -3.08
N SER A 119 3.95 5.43 -1.76
CA SER A 119 5.08 5.43 -0.85
C SER A 119 4.82 4.59 0.39
N LEU A 120 5.93 4.11 0.93
CA LEU A 120 6.02 3.44 2.21
C LEU A 120 6.97 4.28 3.09
N SER A 121 6.44 4.88 4.16
CA SER A 121 7.21 5.76 5.05
C SER A 121 7.15 5.26 6.49
N SER A 122 8.16 5.55 7.31
CA SER A 122 8.03 5.36 8.76
C SER A 122 7.00 6.34 9.32
N LEU A 123 6.20 5.87 10.28
CA LEU A 123 5.30 6.76 11.02
C LEU A 123 6.06 7.70 11.96
N GLN A 124 7.23 7.30 12.46
CA GLN A 124 8.06 8.14 13.33
C GLN A 124 8.56 9.40 12.59
N ASP A 125 8.84 9.29 11.29
CA ASP A 125 9.27 10.42 10.45
C ASP A 125 8.14 11.41 10.14
N GLY A 126 6.87 11.03 10.37
CA GLY A 126 5.67 11.81 10.06
C GLY A 126 5.00 12.47 11.27
N VAL A 127 5.46 12.18 12.49
CA VAL A 127 4.99 12.85 13.71
C VAL A 127 5.77 14.16 13.84
N CYS A 128 5.12 15.31 13.68
CA CYS A 128 5.72 16.56 14.14
C CYS A 128 5.99 16.37 15.65
N GLY A 129 7.25 16.49 16.06
CA GLY A 129 7.77 16.05 17.35
C GLY A 129 7.01 16.57 18.58
N CYS A 130 5.89 15.94 18.92
CA CYS A 130 5.50 15.69 20.29
C CYS A 130 6.16 14.36 20.67
N ASP A 131 7.32 14.46 21.31
CA ASP A 131 7.98 13.34 21.97
C ASP A 131 6.96 12.55 22.79
N PHE A 132 6.69 11.30 22.39
CA PHE A 132 5.93 10.33 23.19
C PHE A 132 6.82 9.63 24.22
N ASP A 133 7.95 10.24 24.59
CA ASP A 133 8.81 9.79 25.68
C ASP A 133 8.12 10.10 27.03
N GLY A 134 7.15 9.25 27.41
CA GLY A 134 6.48 9.43 28.68
C GLY A 134 5.33 8.50 29.03
N MET A 135 4.82 7.67 28.12
CA MET A 135 3.75 6.71 28.49
C MET A 135 4.34 5.33 28.83
N ALA A 136 5.12 5.30 29.90
CA ALA A 136 5.26 4.07 30.69
C ALA A 136 3.87 3.74 31.27
N ALA A 137 3.23 2.70 30.74
CA ALA A 137 2.02 2.15 31.31
C ALA A 137 2.27 1.78 32.78
N ARG A 138 1.44 2.34 33.67
CA ARG A 138 1.25 1.85 35.03
C ARG A 138 0.30 0.67 35.01
#